data_AF-A0A422M4P3-F1
#
_entry.id   AF-A0A422M4P3-F1
#
_cell.length_a   1.000
_cell.length_b   1.000
_cell.length_c   1.000
_cell.angle_alpha   90.00
_cell.angle_beta   90.00
_cell.angle_gamma   90.00
#
_symmetry.space_group_name_H-M   'P 1'
#
loop_
_entity.id
_entity.type
_entity.pdbx_description
1 polymer ?
#
loop_
_entity_poly.entity_id
_entity_poly.type
_entity_poly.pdbx_seq_one_letter_code
_entity_poly.pdbx_strand_id
1 'polypeptide(L)'
;MEASTALLVNPILGLQPKYSEQDFDELCASEGELYRRYFKAHKTMIISMANMLYKITLDDKDKKLLAKFLKKNEDFLSSVQMTKKEFDATDISMIDRALSYRYKYRTY
;
A
#
# COMPACT_ATOMS: atom_id res chain seq x y z
N MET A 1 -28.80 -21.96 25.79
CA MET A 1 -28.15 -20.72 25.34
C MET A 1 -26.96 -21.12 24.48
N GLU A 2 -27.17 -21.46 23.21
CA GLU A 2 -26.06 -21.86 22.30
C GLU A 2 -26.49 -21.62 20.84
N ALA A 3 -26.63 -20.36 20.42
CA ALA A 3 -26.90 -20.03 19.01
C ALA A 3 -26.52 -18.60 18.62
N SER A 4 -25.61 -17.93 19.33
CA SER A 4 -25.24 -16.53 19.06
C SER A 4 -23.76 -16.32 18.74
N THR A 5 -23.00 -17.39 18.49
CA THR A 5 -21.56 -17.34 18.17
C THR A 5 -21.28 -17.43 16.66
N ALA A 6 -22.25 -17.85 15.83
CA ALA A 6 -22.07 -18.01 14.40
C ALA A 6 -22.07 -16.68 13.59
N LEU A 7 -22.53 -15.58 14.17
CA LEU A 7 -22.57 -14.26 13.51
C LEU A 7 -21.32 -13.40 13.76
N LEU A 8 -20.49 -13.74 14.76
CA LEU A 8 -19.32 -12.94 15.16
C LEU A 8 -18.04 -13.31 14.39
N VAL A 9 -18.05 -14.39 13.61
CA VAL A 9 -16.85 -14.87 12.91
C VAL A 9 -16.60 -14.18 11.56
N ASN A 10 -17.54 -13.38 11.03
CA ASN A 10 -17.50 -13.07 9.60
C ASN A 10 -17.95 -11.66 9.16
N PRO A 11 -17.56 -10.61 9.90
CA PRO A 11 -17.18 -9.33 9.25
C PRO A 11 -15.72 -8.93 9.48
N ILE A 12 -15.07 -9.50 10.50
CA ILE A 12 -13.70 -9.12 10.93
C ILE A 12 -12.65 -9.48 9.89
N LEU A 13 -12.84 -10.60 9.16
CA LEU A 13 -11.96 -11.01 8.05
C LEU A 13 -11.94 -10.00 6.88
N GLY A 14 -13.04 -9.28 6.65
CA GLY A 14 -13.13 -8.25 5.63
C GLY A 14 -12.41 -6.95 6.00
N LEU A 15 -12.24 -6.70 7.30
CA LEU A 15 -11.57 -5.52 7.86
C LEU A 15 -10.07 -5.70 8.02
N GLN A 16 -9.54 -6.91 7.82
CA GLN A 16 -8.11 -7.14 7.90
C GLN A 16 -7.38 -6.38 6.78
N PRO A 17 -6.27 -5.69 7.10
CA PRO A 17 -5.48 -5.02 6.10
C PRO A 17 -4.99 -6.06 5.09
N LYS A 18 -5.10 -5.73 3.80
CA LYS A 18 -4.53 -6.57 2.74
C LYS A 18 -3.01 -6.61 2.88
N TYR A 19 -2.40 -5.46 3.16
CA TYR A 19 -0.97 -5.24 3.37
C TYR A 19 -0.72 -4.76 4.81
N SER A 20 -0.03 -5.57 5.61
CA SER A 20 0.19 -5.33 7.04
C SER A 20 1.47 -4.55 7.33
N GLU A 21 1.65 -4.10 8.58
CA GLU A 21 2.93 -3.54 9.03
C GLU A 21 4.06 -4.57 8.98
N GLN A 22 3.76 -5.83 9.26
CA GLN A 22 4.75 -6.90 9.13
C GLN A 22 5.22 -7.05 7.67
N ASP A 23 4.30 -6.96 6.70
CA ASP A 23 4.67 -6.99 5.27
C ASP A 23 5.61 -5.84 4.89
N PHE A 24 5.37 -4.66 5.48
CA PHE A 24 6.24 -3.49 5.32
C PHE A 24 7.63 -3.72 5.92
N ASP A 25 7.71 -4.30 7.11
CA ASP A 25 8.99 -4.58 7.77
C ASP A 25 9.80 -5.64 7.01
N GLU A 26 9.14 -6.68 6.51
CA GLU A 26 9.74 -7.71 5.64
C GLU A 26 10.28 -7.11 4.33
N LEU A 27 9.54 -6.20 3.70
CA LEU A 27 10.00 -5.45 2.53
C LEU A 27 11.28 -4.66 2.87
N CYS A 28 11.24 -3.86 3.95
CA CYS A 28 12.39 -3.06 4.36
C CYS A 28 13.63 -3.89 4.65
N ALA A 29 13.47 -5.08 5.23
CA ALA A 29 14.56 -6.01 5.51
C ALA A 29 15.18 -6.58 4.21
N SER A 30 14.35 -6.85 3.19
CA SER A 30 14.80 -7.40 1.90
C SER A 30 15.52 -6.39 0.98
N GLU A 31 15.28 -5.10 1.20
CA GLU A 31 15.71 -4.03 0.29
C GLU A 31 17.06 -3.42 0.70
N GLY A 32 17.80 -2.94 -0.32
CA GLY A 32 19.05 -2.21 -0.13
C GLY A 32 18.86 -0.85 0.56
N GLU A 33 19.94 -0.27 1.07
CA GLU A 33 19.92 0.92 1.95
C GLU A 33 19.12 2.09 1.36
N LEU A 34 19.31 2.39 0.07
CA LEU A 34 18.62 3.50 -0.61
C LEU A 34 17.10 3.32 -0.61
N TYR A 35 16.59 2.15 -1.04
CA TYR A 35 15.16 1.86 -1.08
C TYR A 35 14.59 1.72 0.32
N ARG A 36 15.30 1.06 1.23
CA ARG A 36 14.93 0.94 2.65
C ARG A 36 14.71 2.31 3.29
N ARG A 37 15.61 3.27 3.04
CA ARG A 37 15.49 4.63 3.57
C ARG A 37 14.25 5.33 3.03
N TYR A 38 13.98 5.20 1.74
CA TYR A 38 12.77 5.73 1.12
C TYR A 38 11.51 5.12 1.73
N PHE A 39 11.42 3.79 1.82
CA PHE A 39 10.25 3.11 2.40
C PHE A 39 9.98 3.59 3.83
N LYS A 40 11.01 3.64 4.68
CA LYS A 40 10.88 4.11 6.06
C LYS A 40 10.40 5.56 6.15
N ALA A 41 10.88 6.44 5.27
CA ALA A 41 10.45 7.83 5.23
C ALA A 41 8.97 7.99 4.85
N HIS A 42 8.44 7.07 4.04
CA HIS A 42 7.08 7.16 3.51
C HIS A 42 6.18 5.99 3.93
N LYS A 43 6.39 5.41 5.13
CA LYS A 43 5.68 4.22 5.63
C LYS A 43 4.15 4.34 5.50
N THR A 44 3.58 5.47 5.96
CA THR A 44 2.13 5.71 5.94
C THR A 44 1.56 5.63 4.53
N MET A 45 2.24 6.25 3.56
CA MET A 45 1.84 6.27 2.15
C MET A 45 1.90 4.87 1.53
N ILE A 46 3.00 4.16 1.76
CA ILE A 46 3.20 2.80 1.24
C ILE A 46 2.11 1.85 1.76
N ILE A 47 1.87 1.81 3.07
CA ILE A 47 0.88 0.90 3.65
C ILE A 47 -0.54 1.25 3.19
N SER A 48 -0.90 2.54 3.21
CA SER A 48 -2.24 2.99 2.82
C SER A 48 -2.53 2.68 1.35
N MET A 49 -1.60 3.02 0.46
CA MET A 49 -1.77 2.79 -0.97
C MET A 49 -1.63 1.32 -1.36
N ALA A 50 -0.77 0.54 -0.69
CA ALA A 50 -0.70 -0.90 -0.91
C ALA A 50 -2.02 -1.58 -0.55
N ASN A 51 -2.69 -1.14 0.53
CA ASN A 51 -4.02 -1.63 0.87
C ASN A 51 -5.10 -1.21 -0.15
N MET A 52 -5.04 0.02 -0.65
CA MET A 52 -5.97 0.55 -1.65
C MET A 52 -5.82 -0.15 -3.02
N LEU A 53 -4.58 -0.34 -3.48
CA LEU A 53 -4.28 -0.88 -4.81
C LEU A 53 -4.29 -2.41 -4.82
N TYR A 54 -3.76 -3.05 -3.78
CA TYR A 54 -3.74 -4.50 -3.58
C TYR A 54 -3.38 -5.31 -4.85
N LYS A 55 -4.34 -5.96 -5.52
CA LYS A 55 -4.14 -6.80 -6.71
C LYS A 55 -4.48 -6.08 -8.02
N ILE A 56 -4.62 -4.75 -7.99
CA ILE A 56 -4.81 -3.94 -9.17
C ILE A 56 -3.47 -3.83 -9.92
N THR A 57 -3.45 -4.31 -11.15
CA THR A 57 -2.32 -4.16 -12.06
C THR A 57 -2.38 -2.78 -12.72
N LEU A 58 -1.29 -2.02 -12.64
CA LEU A 58 -1.18 -0.69 -13.23
C LEU A 58 -0.06 -0.70 -14.28
N ASP A 59 -0.37 -0.30 -15.51
CA ASP A 59 0.66 0.00 -16.50
C ASP A 59 1.27 1.40 -16.27
N ASP A 60 2.28 1.78 -17.05
CA ASP A 60 2.95 3.08 -16.87
C ASP A 60 2.03 4.28 -17.15
N LYS A 61 1.01 4.14 -18.00
CA LYS A 61 0.03 5.18 -18.26
C LYS A 61 -0.92 5.31 -17.07
N ASP A 62 -1.37 4.18 -16.52
CA ASP A 62 -2.22 4.11 -15.33
C ASP A 62 -1.53 4.75 -14.12
N LYS A 63 -0.24 4.42 -13.88
CA LYS A 63 0.56 5.01 -12.80
C LYS A 63 0.61 6.54 -12.93
N LYS A 64 0.92 7.06 -14.12
CA LYS A 64 0.98 8.51 -14.36
C LYS A 64 -0.38 9.17 -14.18
N LEU A 65 -1.45 8.52 -14.65
CA LEU A 65 -2.80 9.03 -14.57
C LEU A 65 -3.29 9.07 -13.11
N LEU A 66 -3.11 7.97 -12.38
CA LEU A 66 -3.46 7.86 -10.97
C LEU A 66 -2.70 8.89 -10.12
N ALA A 67 -1.40 9.06 -10.35
CA ALA A 67 -0.61 10.09 -9.67
C ALA A 67 -1.20 11.48 -9.89
N LYS A 68 -1.55 11.82 -11.14
CA LYS A 68 -2.18 13.12 -11.46
C LYS A 68 -3.54 13.31 -10.81
N PHE A 69 -4.34 12.25 -10.69
CA PHE A 69 -5.64 12.33 -10.02
C PHE A 69 -5.49 12.51 -8.51
N LEU A 70 -4.70 11.68 -7.84
CA LEU A 70 -4.49 11.75 -6.39
C LEU A 70 -3.81 13.06 -5.96
N LYS A 71 -2.90 13.59 -6.78
CA LYS A 71 -2.22 14.87 -6.53
C LYS A 71 -3.17 16.08 -6.48
N LYS A 72 -4.38 15.96 -7.02
CA LYS A 72 -5.41 17.02 -6.93
C LYS A 72 -6.20 16.97 -5.62
N ASN A 73 -6.13 15.87 -4.87
CA ASN A 73 -6.87 15.66 -3.63
C ASN A 73 -5.99 16.00 -2.41
N GLU A 74 -6.23 17.15 -1.78
CA GLU A 74 -5.43 17.63 -0.64
C GLU A 74 -5.66 16.81 0.64
N ASP A 75 -6.88 16.32 0.87
CA ASP A 75 -7.22 15.46 2.02
C ASP A 75 -6.47 14.13 1.93
N PHE A 76 -6.45 13.54 0.73
CA PHE A 76 -5.67 12.33 0.46
C PHE A 76 -4.19 12.55 0.75
N LEU A 77 -3.59 13.58 0.16
CA LEU A 77 -2.17 13.90 0.34
C LEU A 77 -1.81 14.11 1.82
N SER A 78 -2.66 14.81 2.57
CA SER A 78 -2.48 15.01 4.01
C SER A 78 -2.55 13.69 4.79
N SER A 79 -3.49 12.80 4.43
CA SER A 79 -3.64 11.49 5.09
C SER A 79 -2.41 10.58 4.91
N VAL A 80 -1.72 10.69 3.76
CA VAL A 80 -0.50 9.92 3.48
C VAL A 80 0.79 10.69 3.77
N GLN A 81 0.69 11.87 4.40
CA GLN A 81 1.81 12.73 4.79
C GLN A 81 2.70 13.12 3.60
N MET A 82 2.08 13.46 2.47
CA MET A 82 2.77 13.89 1.25
C MET A 82 2.31 15.28 0.84
N THR A 83 3.19 16.06 0.21
CA THR A 83 2.78 17.29 -0.47
C THR A 83 2.56 17.08 -1.96
N LYS A 84 1.87 18.03 -2.60
CA LYS A 84 1.73 18.06 -4.06
C LYS A 84 3.07 18.07 -4.79
N LYS A 85 4.14 18.65 -4.21
CA LYS A 85 5.44 18.72 -4.89
C LYS A 85 6.18 17.39 -4.84
N GLU A 86 6.03 16.66 -3.74
CA GLU A 86 6.69 15.39 -3.50
C GLU A 86 5.99 14.24 -4.21
N PHE A 87 4.65 14.23 -4.24
CA PHE A 87 3.90 13.10 -4.76
C PHE A 87 3.90 13.01 -6.30
N ASP A 88 4.38 11.90 -6.86
CA ASP A 88 4.47 11.64 -8.29
C ASP A 88 4.30 10.14 -8.68
N ALA A 89 4.54 9.82 -9.96
CA ALA A 89 4.39 8.45 -10.48
C ALA A 89 5.49 7.49 -9.99
N THR A 90 6.63 8.01 -9.53
CA THR A 90 7.72 7.25 -8.93
C THR A 90 7.24 6.64 -7.61
N ASP A 91 6.48 7.40 -6.81
CA ASP A 91 5.90 6.89 -5.56
C ASP A 91 4.96 5.70 -5.82
N ILE A 92 4.12 5.80 -6.86
CA ILE A 92 3.24 4.69 -7.27
C ILE A 92 4.07 3.48 -7.73
N SER A 93 5.22 3.71 -8.36
CA SER A 93 6.14 2.63 -8.72
C SER A 93 6.78 1.97 -7.49
N MET A 94 7.05 2.73 -6.44
CA MET A 94 7.53 2.19 -5.15
C MET A 94 6.45 1.37 -4.44
N ILE A 95 5.18 1.78 -4.55
CA ILE A 95 4.04 1.01 -4.04
C ILE A 95 3.86 -0.29 -4.84
N ASP A 96 3.95 -0.24 -6.17
CA ASP A 96 3.91 -1.44 -7.01
C ASP A 96 5.08 -2.37 -6.69
N ARG A 97 6.26 -1.84 -6.35
CA ARG A 97 7.38 -2.65 -5.85
C ARG A 97 7.06 -3.35 -4.53
N ALA A 98 6.49 -2.64 -3.56
CA ALA A 98 6.04 -3.22 -2.29
C ALA A 98 5.00 -4.34 -2.49
N LEU A 99 3.99 -4.10 -3.34
CA LEU A 99 2.99 -5.09 -3.71
C LEU A 99 3.58 -6.28 -4.45
N SER A 100 4.56 -6.05 -5.32
CA SER A 100 5.23 -7.10 -6.07
C SER A 100 6.02 -8.02 -5.15
N TYR A 101 6.76 -7.45 -4.18
CA TYR A 101 7.46 -8.22 -3.14
C TYR A 101 6.51 -9.14 -2.36
N ARG A 102 5.34 -8.63 -1.95
CA ARG A 102 4.38 -9.40 -1.15
C ARG A 102 3.58 -10.43 -1.96
N TYR A 103 3.10 -10.10 -3.16
CA TYR A 103 2.10 -10.92 -3.86
C TYR A 103 2.52 -11.48 -5.21
N LYS A 104 3.45 -10.84 -5.92
CA LYS A 104 3.87 -11.32 -7.26
C LYS A 104 4.97 -12.38 -7.15
N TYR A 105 5.95 -12.18 -6.26
CA TYR A 105 7.08 -13.11 -6.10
C TYR A 105 6.84 -14.23 -5.06
N ARG A 106 5.76 -14.18 -4.28
CA ARG A 106 5.37 -15.23 -3.32
C ARG A 106 4.40 -16.27 -3.90
N THR A 107 4.48 -16.54 -5.20
CA THR A 107 3.77 -17.69 -5.78
C THR A 107 4.53 -18.97 -5.45
N TYR A 108 4.14 -19.57 -4.31
CA TYR A 108 4.44 -20.92 -3.81
C TYR A 108 5.91 -21.39 -3.77
#